data_AF-A0AAU2MPQ1-F1
#
_entry.id   AF-A0AAU2MPQ1-F1
#
_cell.length_a   1.000
_cell.length_b   1.000
_cell.length_c   1.000
_cell.angle_alpha   90.00
_cell.angle_beta   90.00
_cell.angle_gamma   90.00
#
_symmetry.space_group_name_H-M   'P 1'
#
loop_
_entity.id
_entity.type
_entity.pdbx_description
1 polymer ?
#
loop_
_entity_poly.entity_id
_entity_poly.type
_entity_poly.pdbx_seq_one_letter_code
_entity_poly.pdbx_strand_id
1 'polypeptide(L)'
;MTPQLSAGLASLLASVAVAPGGTTATVADRTVRARTPAGLERELGTALYETFHTGHPWTAGARPPLALQDTALVAALSNEIPHLRVERTVPLAQQASGSPRARPVPPAALRPGVASHDLVVSLDGVRVRCPGRRVTPDWGVGTARVELTPERASLSPGFFSVLGTCEPTPGKPLLRVYVHPADSRAAVPLWGRVLRRLEDSQAAYQAKVLSLPSAHPRRDGLVVYLGHGSWHHCHDVAEALQNQSDTAAGTSVFARRLAPGVAIAWEPDDARPQMRGLSFGQHRAAVLARALVRAGQRHLSPARAAEALREARIDPLAPYRNTGSPREDTTNVSGGGS
;
A
#
# COMPACT_ATOMS: atom_id res chain seq x y z
N MET A 1 4.35 -31.75 16.73
CA MET A 1 4.98 -30.45 17.05
C MET A 1 4.08 -29.34 16.50
N THR A 2 3.73 -28.35 17.30
CA THR A 2 2.90 -27.21 16.88
C THR A 2 3.68 -26.33 15.88
N PRO A 3 3.08 -25.92 14.74
CA PRO A 3 3.78 -25.07 13.78
C PRO A 3 4.17 -23.74 14.41
N GLN A 4 5.38 -23.26 14.13
CA GLN A 4 5.89 -21.98 14.62
C GLN A 4 5.75 -20.85 13.58
N LEU A 5 5.58 -21.22 12.31
CA LEU A 5 5.45 -20.33 11.17
C LEU A 5 4.31 -20.81 10.26
N SER A 6 3.73 -19.89 9.50
CA SER A 6 2.89 -20.26 8.35
C SER A 6 3.68 -21.10 7.34
N ALA A 7 2.98 -21.97 6.59
CA ALA A 7 3.61 -22.82 5.59
C ALA A 7 4.40 -22.01 4.54
N GLY A 8 3.86 -20.87 4.10
CA GLY A 8 4.53 -19.98 3.14
C GLY A 8 5.83 -19.39 3.68
N LEU A 9 5.86 -18.99 4.96
CA LEU A 9 7.10 -18.51 5.59
C LEU A 9 8.13 -19.63 5.79
N ALA A 10 7.69 -20.83 6.17
CA ALA A 10 8.59 -21.98 6.29
C ALA A 10 9.25 -22.33 4.94
N SER A 11 8.46 -22.34 3.86
CA SER A 11 8.98 -22.54 2.51
C SER A 11 9.92 -21.42 2.06
N LEU A 12 9.61 -20.16 2.38
CA LEU A 12 10.49 -19.04 2.12
C LEU A 12 11.85 -19.25 2.80
N LEU A 13 11.88 -19.53 4.10
CA LEU A 13 13.12 -19.69 4.84
C LEU A 13 13.96 -20.87 4.34
N ALA A 14 13.32 -21.96 3.91
CA ALA A 14 14.00 -23.11 3.32
C ALA A 14 14.72 -22.76 2.00
N SER A 15 14.21 -21.77 1.26
CA SER A 15 14.79 -21.30 -0.01
C SER A 15 15.85 -20.20 0.12
N VAL A 16 16.23 -19.83 1.36
CA VAL A 16 17.17 -18.75 1.64
C VAL A 16 18.35 -19.28 2.44
N ALA A 17 19.56 -18.90 2.03
CA ALA A 17 20.78 -19.22 2.76
C ALA A 17 21.71 -18.00 2.87
N VAL A 18 22.33 -17.82 4.03
CA VAL A 18 23.35 -16.78 4.26
C VAL A 18 24.72 -17.46 4.36
N ALA A 19 25.70 -16.98 3.61
CA ALA A 19 27.05 -17.51 3.68
C ALA A 19 27.74 -17.09 5.00
N PRO A 20 28.71 -17.88 5.50
CA PRO A 20 29.55 -17.47 6.61
C PRO A 20 30.13 -16.06 6.40
N GLY A 21 30.19 -15.25 7.46
CA GLY A 21 30.65 -13.86 7.41
C GLY A 21 29.56 -12.84 7.04
N GLY A 22 28.35 -13.27 6.65
CA GLY A 22 27.19 -12.39 6.54
C GLY A 22 27.30 -11.32 5.44
N THR A 23 28.07 -11.58 4.38
CA THR A 23 28.26 -10.65 3.25
C THR A 23 27.72 -11.18 1.92
N THR A 24 27.28 -12.45 1.90
CA THR A 24 26.67 -13.09 0.72
C THR A 24 25.45 -13.90 1.17
N ALA A 25 24.38 -13.90 0.39
CA ALA A 25 23.22 -14.74 0.58
C ALA A 25 22.67 -15.25 -0.75
N THR A 26 21.89 -16.33 -0.72
CA THR A 26 21.12 -16.85 -1.85
C THR A 26 19.64 -16.81 -1.52
N VAL A 27 18.82 -16.35 -2.47
CA VAL A 27 17.37 -16.32 -2.40
C VAL A 27 16.84 -17.02 -3.64
N ALA A 28 16.27 -18.21 -3.48
CA ALA A 28 15.99 -19.11 -4.61
C ALA A 28 17.25 -19.31 -5.47
N ASP A 29 17.22 -18.90 -6.74
CA ASP A 29 18.32 -18.97 -7.71
C ASP A 29 19.21 -17.70 -7.75
N ARG A 30 18.85 -16.65 -7.01
CA ARG A 30 19.58 -15.37 -6.99
C ARG A 30 20.63 -15.32 -5.90
N THR A 31 21.86 -14.94 -6.27
CA THR A 31 22.91 -14.58 -5.30
C THR A 31 22.92 -13.07 -5.05
N VAL A 32 22.98 -12.70 -3.77
CA VAL A 32 23.03 -11.32 -3.28
C VAL A 32 24.35 -11.11 -2.51
N ARG A 33 25.04 -10.00 -2.76
CA ARG A 33 26.34 -9.69 -2.15
C ARG A 33 26.38 -8.27 -1.63
N ALA A 34 27.09 -8.06 -0.53
CA ALA A 34 27.37 -6.75 0.04
C ALA A 34 28.77 -6.73 0.68
N ARG A 35 29.32 -5.53 0.91
CA ARG A 35 30.62 -5.37 1.56
C ARG A 35 30.58 -5.56 3.08
N THR A 36 29.39 -5.40 3.68
CA THR A 36 29.19 -5.45 5.13
C THR A 36 27.91 -6.22 5.46
N PRO A 37 27.77 -6.77 6.68
CA PRO A 37 26.53 -7.41 7.12
C PRO A 37 25.32 -6.47 7.07
N ALA A 38 25.47 -5.22 7.49
CA ALA A 38 24.40 -4.22 7.37
C ALA A 38 24.01 -3.94 5.90
N GLY A 39 24.99 -3.96 4.99
CA GLY A 39 24.71 -3.91 3.56
C GLY A 39 23.92 -5.14 3.10
N LEU A 40 24.29 -6.34 3.57
CA LEU A 40 23.58 -7.57 3.22
C LEU A 40 22.14 -7.56 3.74
N GLU A 41 21.87 -7.05 4.95
CA GLU A 41 20.51 -6.92 5.49
C GLU A 41 19.60 -6.16 4.50
N ARG A 42 20.09 -5.06 3.92
CA ARG A 42 19.35 -4.25 2.96
C ARG A 42 19.14 -4.98 1.63
N GLU A 43 20.21 -5.49 1.02
CA GLU A 43 20.13 -6.13 -0.30
C GLU A 43 19.30 -7.43 -0.23
N LEU A 44 19.43 -8.20 0.85
CA LEU A 44 18.62 -9.38 1.11
C LEU A 44 17.15 -9.00 1.33
N GLY A 45 16.87 -7.92 2.06
CA GLY A 45 15.51 -7.39 2.22
C GLY A 45 14.85 -7.06 0.88
N THR A 46 15.57 -6.40 -0.02
CA THR A 46 15.10 -6.13 -1.39
C THR A 46 14.85 -7.42 -2.16
N ALA A 47 15.78 -8.38 -2.12
CA ALA A 47 15.63 -9.65 -2.84
C ALA A 47 14.43 -10.48 -2.31
N LEU A 48 14.21 -10.52 -1.00
CA LEU A 48 13.06 -11.18 -0.40
C LEU A 48 11.75 -10.49 -0.79
N TYR A 49 11.73 -9.15 -0.81
CA TYR A 49 10.59 -8.36 -1.26
C TYR A 49 10.24 -8.65 -2.73
N GLU A 50 11.21 -8.60 -3.63
CA GLU A 50 11.00 -8.83 -5.05
C GLU A 50 10.51 -10.27 -5.33
N THR A 51 11.14 -11.25 -4.70
CA THR A 51 10.83 -12.67 -4.93
C THR A 51 9.47 -13.08 -4.33
N PHE A 52 9.24 -12.72 -3.07
CA PHE A 52 8.14 -13.29 -2.28
C PHE A 52 6.96 -12.33 -2.07
N HIS A 53 7.16 -11.02 -2.22
CA HIS A 53 6.07 -10.06 -2.19
C HIS A 53 5.57 -9.70 -3.58
N THR A 54 6.40 -9.04 -4.39
CA THR A 54 5.96 -8.57 -5.71
C THR A 54 5.89 -9.72 -6.71
N GLY A 55 6.74 -10.75 -6.55
CA GLY A 55 6.86 -11.83 -7.52
C GLY A 55 7.44 -11.35 -8.85
N HIS A 56 8.12 -10.20 -8.84
CA HIS A 56 8.70 -9.63 -10.04
C HIS A 56 9.95 -10.45 -10.41
N PRO A 57 10.04 -10.98 -11.65
CA PRO A 57 11.19 -11.75 -12.07
C PRO A 57 12.45 -10.88 -11.99
N TRP A 58 13.46 -11.37 -11.29
CA TRP A 58 14.75 -10.70 -11.25
C TRP A 58 15.47 -10.93 -12.58
N THR A 59 15.81 -9.83 -13.26
CA THR A 59 16.60 -9.87 -14.49
C THR A 59 17.96 -9.25 -14.23
N ALA A 60 19.02 -10.06 -14.31
CA ALA A 60 20.39 -9.60 -14.13
C ALA A 60 20.72 -8.47 -15.12
N GLY A 61 21.19 -7.32 -14.63
CA GLY A 61 21.60 -6.19 -15.47
C GLY A 61 20.44 -5.34 -16.02
N ALA A 62 19.19 -5.59 -15.63
CA ALA A 62 18.08 -4.71 -15.99
C ALA A 62 18.33 -3.30 -15.45
N ARG A 63 18.27 -2.31 -16.34
CA ARG A 63 18.36 -0.90 -15.94
C ARG A 63 17.01 -0.45 -15.40
N PRO A 64 16.97 0.35 -14.32
CA PRO A 64 15.73 0.97 -13.91
C PRO A 64 15.18 1.83 -15.06
N PRO A 65 13.86 1.85 -15.27
CA PRO A 65 13.25 2.68 -16.29
C PRO A 65 13.60 4.14 -16.01
N LEU A 66 13.95 4.88 -17.08
CA LEU A 66 14.27 6.30 -17.01
C LEU A 66 13.04 7.14 -16.64
N ALA A 67 11.86 6.69 -17.07
CA ALA A 67 10.58 7.32 -16.75
C ALA A 67 9.95 6.67 -15.50
N LEU A 68 9.37 7.50 -14.65
CA LEU A 68 8.61 7.04 -13.47
C LEU A 68 7.19 6.57 -13.82
N GLN A 69 6.69 6.94 -15.00
CA GLN A 69 5.35 6.60 -15.50
C GLN A 69 5.37 6.52 -17.03
N ASP A 70 4.44 5.75 -17.60
CA ASP A 70 4.15 5.66 -19.03
C ASP A 70 2.88 6.47 -19.34
N THR A 71 3.00 7.48 -20.20
CA THR A 71 1.91 8.43 -20.48
C THR A 71 0.67 7.75 -21.09
N ALA A 72 0.86 6.78 -21.98
CA ALA A 72 -0.25 6.10 -22.64
C ALA A 72 -1.02 5.21 -21.66
N LEU A 73 -0.30 4.47 -20.82
CA LEU A 73 -0.91 3.67 -19.76
C LEU A 73 -1.61 4.55 -18.73
N VAL A 74 -1.01 5.67 -18.30
CA VAL A 74 -1.66 6.61 -17.38
C VAL A 74 -2.95 7.17 -17.96
N ALA A 75 -2.97 7.55 -19.24
CA ALA A 75 -4.19 8.02 -19.90
C ALA A 75 -5.29 6.93 -19.92
N ALA A 76 -4.91 5.68 -20.23
CA ALA A 76 -5.85 4.56 -20.20
C ALA A 76 -6.41 4.29 -18.79
N LEU A 77 -5.57 4.38 -17.76
CA LEU A 77 -5.97 4.21 -16.35
C LEU A 77 -6.84 5.37 -15.85
N SER A 78 -6.58 6.59 -16.30
CA SER A 78 -7.37 7.78 -15.98
C SER A 78 -8.79 7.67 -16.53
N ASN A 79 -8.94 7.18 -17.78
CA ASN A 79 -10.25 6.98 -18.40
C ASN A 79 -11.14 5.95 -17.69
N GLU A 80 -10.57 5.10 -16.83
CA GLU A 80 -11.32 4.10 -16.06
C GLU A 80 -11.80 4.60 -14.69
N ILE A 81 -11.47 5.84 -14.31
CA ILE A 81 -11.93 6.44 -13.05
C ILE A 81 -13.42 6.78 -13.18
N PRO A 82 -14.32 6.24 -12.34
CA PRO A 82 -15.76 6.40 -12.51
C PRO A 82 -16.31 7.77 -12.06
N HIS A 83 -15.48 8.61 -11.44
CA HIS A 83 -15.85 9.91 -10.91
C HIS A 83 -14.84 10.99 -11.33
N LEU A 84 -15.34 12.22 -11.52
CA LEU A 84 -14.52 13.34 -12.00
C LEU A 84 -13.91 14.18 -10.89
N ARG A 85 -14.50 14.12 -9.69
CA ARG A 85 -14.20 15.01 -8.57
C ARG A 85 -14.33 14.25 -7.26
N VAL A 86 -13.52 14.67 -6.29
CA VAL A 86 -13.63 14.23 -4.90
C VAL A 86 -13.62 15.45 -4.00
N GLU A 87 -14.25 15.33 -2.85
CA GLU A 87 -14.22 16.36 -1.83
C GLU A 87 -13.42 15.91 -0.62
N ARG A 88 -12.62 16.80 -0.05
CA ARG A 88 -11.84 16.52 1.15
C ARG A 88 -12.00 17.59 2.20
N THR A 89 -12.11 17.15 3.45
CA THR A 89 -12.13 18.02 4.61
C THR A 89 -10.70 18.26 5.06
N VAL A 90 -10.23 19.49 4.92
CA VAL A 90 -8.83 19.86 5.20
C VAL A 90 -8.74 21.00 6.20
N PRO A 91 -7.69 21.07 7.05
CA PRO A 91 -7.48 22.21 7.94
C PRO A 91 -7.26 23.51 7.16
N LEU A 92 -7.81 24.61 7.66
CA LEU A 92 -7.49 25.95 7.17
C LEU A 92 -6.08 26.34 7.62
N ALA A 93 -5.23 26.75 6.68
CA ALA A 93 -3.85 27.11 6.97
C ALA A 93 -3.65 28.62 7.19
N GLN A 94 -4.49 29.49 6.58
CA GLN A 94 -4.61 30.96 6.79
C GLN A 94 -5.55 31.63 5.76
N GLN A 95 -6.10 32.81 6.07
CA GLN A 95 -6.58 33.74 5.03
C GLN A 95 -5.37 34.43 4.37
N ALA A 96 -5.33 34.44 3.04
CA ALA A 96 -4.26 35.06 2.27
C ALA A 96 -4.33 36.60 2.36
N SER A 97 -3.79 37.16 3.43
CA SER A 97 -3.37 38.56 3.50
C SER A 97 -1.84 38.60 3.56
N GLY A 98 -1.23 38.43 2.38
CA GLY A 98 0.19 38.59 2.07
C GLY A 98 1.21 38.64 3.23
N SER A 99 1.58 37.49 3.82
CA SER A 99 2.90 37.34 4.45
C SER A 99 3.28 35.86 4.66
N PRO A 100 4.53 35.42 4.36
CA PRO A 100 4.89 33.99 4.35
C PRO A 100 5.10 33.34 5.73
N ARG A 101 4.98 34.08 6.84
CA ARG A 101 5.45 33.66 8.18
C ARG A 101 4.39 33.69 9.30
N ALA A 102 3.11 33.51 9.00
CA ALA A 102 2.09 33.54 10.06
C ALA A 102 1.87 32.16 10.72
N ARG A 103 1.55 32.17 12.03
CA ARG A 103 1.14 31.04 12.88
C ARG A 103 -0.32 30.62 12.61
N PRO A 104 -0.76 29.42 13.03
CA PRO A 104 -2.18 29.06 13.03
C PRO A 104 -2.99 30.13 13.79
N VAL A 105 -4.03 30.65 13.15
CA VAL A 105 -4.92 31.67 13.75
C VAL A 105 -6.06 30.95 14.46
N PRO A 106 -6.38 31.28 15.73
CA PRO A 106 -7.50 30.66 16.44
C PRO A 106 -8.84 30.98 15.77
N PRO A 107 -9.84 30.09 15.86
CA PRO A 107 -11.12 30.21 15.16
C PRO A 107 -11.84 31.56 15.35
N ALA A 108 -11.66 32.19 16.53
CA ALA A 108 -12.28 33.45 16.89
C ALA A 108 -11.81 34.69 16.08
N ALA A 109 -10.69 34.59 15.34
CA ALA A 109 -10.16 35.69 14.54
C ALA A 109 -10.54 35.61 13.05
N LEU A 110 -11.39 34.66 12.66
CA LEU A 110 -11.85 34.45 11.29
C LEU A 110 -13.04 35.39 10.99
N ARG A 111 -12.85 36.38 10.10
CA ARG A 111 -13.92 37.34 9.75
C ARG A 111 -14.86 36.77 8.67
N PRO A 112 -16.18 36.72 8.91
CA PRO A 112 -17.17 36.47 7.86
C PRO A 112 -17.21 37.63 6.86
N GLY A 113 -17.35 37.33 5.56
CA GLY A 113 -17.68 38.35 4.55
C GLY A 113 -16.64 38.65 3.46
N VAL A 114 -15.54 37.90 3.33
CA VAL A 114 -14.61 38.09 2.20
C VAL A 114 -15.06 37.23 1.01
N ALA A 115 -15.79 37.85 0.09
CA ALA A 115 -16.22 37.22 -1.15
C ALA A 115 -15.03 36.96 -2.11
N SER A 116 -14.95 35.75 -2.66
CA SER A 116 -14.13 35.34 -3.82
C SER A 116 -12.59 35.39 -3.71
N HIS A 117 -12.01 35.25 -2.51
CA HIS A 117 -10.54 35.17 -2.40
C HIS A 117 -10.08 33.72 -2.30
N ASP A 118 -8.96 33.42 -2.97
CA ASP A 118 -8.29 32.14 -2.84
C ASP A 118 -7.97 31.85 -1.36
N LEU A 119 -8.29 30.66 -0.86
CA LEU A 119 -8.01 30.24 0.51
C LEU A 119 -6.77 29.36 0.57
N VAL A 120 -6.01 29.45 1.66
CA VAL A 120 -4.88 28.55 1.89
C VAL A 120 -5.31 27.45 2.86
N VAL A 121 -5.23 26.21 2.39
CA VAL A 121 -5.57 25.00 3.14
C VAL A 121 -4.33 24.13 3.35
N SER A 122 -4.36 23.23 4.32
CA SER A 122 -3.34 22.20 4.53
C SER A 122 -3.80 20.89 3.90
N LEU A 123 -3.31 20.57 2.70
CA LEU A 123 -3.61 19.34 1.96
C LEU A 123 -2.38 18.42 2.00
N ASP A 124 -2.52 17.20 2.49
CA ASP A 124 -1.44 16.20 2.54
C ASP A 124 -0.11 16.72 3.17
N GLY A 125 -0.23 17.59 4.17
CA GLY A 125 0.91 18.19 4.88
C GLY A 125 1.57 19.37 4.17
N VAL A 126 1.04 19.80 3.01
CA VAL A 126 1.50 21.00 2.30
C VAL A 126 0.44 22.09 2.30
N ARG A 127 0.87 23.36 2.23
CA ARG A 127 -0.03 24.50 2.12
C ARG A 127 -0.39 24.73 0.66
N VAL A 128 -1.68 24.67 0.33
CA VAL A 128 -2.20 24.81 -1.03
C VAL A 128 -3.12 26.01 -1.09
N ARG A 129 -2.91 26.87 -2.09
CA ARG A 129 -3.82 27.97 -2.41
C ARG A 129 -4.93 27.46 -3.32
N CYS A 130 -6.15 27.40 -2.81
CA CYS A 130 -7.33 26.90 -3.48
C CYS A 130 -8.19 28.06 -4.00
N PRO A 131 -8.61 28.05 -5.28
CA PRO A 131 -9.56 29.03 -5.79
C PRO A 131 -10.86 29.01 -5.00
N GLY A 132 -11.42 30.18 -4.68
CA GLY A 132 -12.64 30.31 -3.87
C GLY A 132 -13.82 29.46 -4.35
N ARG A 133 -13.93 29.18 -5.66
CA ARG A 133 -14.96 28.32 -6.25
C ARG A 133 -14.83 26.82 -5.93
N ARG A 134 -13.67 26.36 -5.45
CA ARG A 134 -13.37 24.95 -5.13
C ARG A 134 -13.19 24.72 -3.64
N VAL A 135 -13.48 25.72 -2.81
CA VAL A 135 -13.26 25.65 -1.37
C VAL A 135 -14.44 26.26 -0.63
N THR A 136 -15.02 25.47 0.27
CA THR A 136 -16.09 25.90 1.16
C THR A 136 -15.55 25.87 2.59
N PRO A 137 -15.20 27.03 3.17
CA PRO A 137 -14.66 27.08 4.52
C PRO A 137 -15.76 26.82 5.56
N ASP A 138 -15.40 26.07 6.60
CA ASP A 138 -16.10 26.00 7.87
C ASP A 138 -15.23 26.65 8.94
N TRP A 139 -15.47 27.95 9.15
CA TRP A 139 -14.72 28.76 10.09
C TRP A 139 -14.97 28.37 11.55
N GLY A 140 -16.12 27.73 11.86
CA GLY A 140 -16.46 27.36 13.23
C GLY A 140 -15.54 26.27 13.77
N VAL A 141 -15.15 25.32 12.93
CA VAL A 141 -14.24 24.21 13.28
C VAL A 141 -12.82 24.37 12.70
N GLY A 142 -12.56 25.43 11.94
CA GLY A 142 -11.23 25.70 11.36
C GLY A 142 -10.85 24.77 10.21
N THR A 143 -11.83 24.26 9.46
CA THR A 143 -11.61 23.38 8.30
C THR A 143 -12.21 23.97 7.03
N ALA A 144 -11.96 23.35 5.89
CA ALA A 144 -12.64 23.64 4.64
C ALA A 144 -12.89 22.35 3.87
N ARG A 145 -14.01 22.29 3.15
CA ARG A 145 -14.24 21.28 2.10
C ARG A 145 -13.60 21.78 0.82
N VAL A 146 -12.73 20.96 0.23
CA VAL A 146 -12.04 21.29 -1.02
C VAL A 146 -12.37 20.27 -2.09
N GLU A 147 -12.79 20.77 -3.25
CA GLU A 147 -12.99 19.97 -4.45
C GLU A 147 -11.65 19.75 -5.17
N LEU A 148 -11.31 18.48 -5.38
CA LEU A 148 -10.06 18.03 -5.97
C LEU A 148 -10.35 17.11 -7.17
N THR A 149 -9.38 17.01 -8.09
CA THR A 149 -9.36 15.88 -9.02
C THR A 149 -9.08 14.60 -8.22
N PRO A 150 -9.60 13.43 -8.63
CA PRO A 150 -9.36 12.17 -7.92
C PRO A 150 -7.90 11.72 -8.02
N GLU A 151 -7.22 12.07 -9.11
CA GLU A 151 -5.87 11.62 -9.43
C GLU A 151 -4.79 12.22 -8.51
N ARG A 152 -3.81 11.39 -8.17
CA ARG A 152 -2.60 11.74 -7.42
C ARG A 152 -1.39 11.18 -8.16
N ALA A 153 -1.09 11.76 -9.32
CA ALA A 153 0.06 11.37 -10.12
C ALA A 153 1.36 11.51 -9.29
N SER A 154 2.27 10.55 -9.45
CA SER A 154 3.61 10.55 -8.83
C SER A 154 3.66 10.57 -7.30
N LEU A 155 2.56 10.31 -6.58
CA LEU A 155 2.56 10.20 -5.12
C LEU A 155 3.39 9.00 -4.63
N SER A 156 3.45 7.93 -5.44
CA SER A 156 4.29 6.76 -5.19
C SER A 156 5.05 6.44 -6.49
N PRO A 157 6.39 6.37 -6.47
CA PRO A 157 7.18 6.11 -7.68
C PRO A 157 6.74 4.83 -8.40
N GLY A 158 6.50 4.91 -9.71
CA GLY A 158 6.04 3.78 -10.52
C GLY A 158 4.54 3.47 -10.44
N PHE A 159 3.76 4.26 -9.69
CA PHE A 159 2.31 4.07 -9.55
C PHE A 159 1.53 5.32 -9.98
N PHE A 160 0.33 5.07 -10.51
CA PHE A 160 -0.76 6.03 -10.64
C PHE A 160 -1.74 5.81 -9.48
N SER A 161 -2.10 6.88 -8.78
CA SER A 161 -2.94 6.79 -7.57
C SER A 161 -4.21 7.60 -7.71
N VAL A 162 -5.29 7.13 -7.09
CA VAL A 162 -6.58 7.84 -7.05
C VAL A 162 -7.19 7.79 -5.67
N LEU A 163 -8.05 8.77 -5.40
CA LEU A 163 -8.90 8.85 -4.23
C LEU A 163 -10.34 8.50 -4.60
N GLY A 164 -11.04 7.72 -3.76
CA GLY A 164 -12.47 7.49 -3.89
C GLY A 164 -13.31 8.70 -3.49
N THR A 165 -14.59 8.73 -3.85
CA THR A 165 -15.49 9.84 -3.51
C THR A 165 -15.74 9.95 -2.01
N CYS A 166 -15.95 8.81 -1.33
CA CYS A 166 -16.09 8.74 0.11
C CYS A 166 -14.74 9.02 0.81
N GLU A 167 -14.72 9.99 1.71
CA GLU A 167 -13.53 10.37 2.46
C GLU A 167 -13.16 9.29 3.50
N PRO A 168 -11.94 8.72 3.46
CA PRO A 168 -11.50 7.76 4.47
C PRO A 168 -11.42 8.42 5.84
N THR A 169 -11.93 7.74 6.87
CA THR A 169 -11.67 8.14 8.25
C THR A 169 -10.16 8.08 8.51
N PRO A 170 -9.51 9.19 8.93
CA PRO A 170 -8.10 9.18 9.23
C PRO A 170 -7.80 8.21 10.39
N GLY A 171 -6.76 7.39 10.25
CA GLY A 171 -6.29 6.56 11.34
C GLY A 171 -5.78 5.18 10.91
N LYS A 172 -5.21 4.46 11.89
CA LYS A 172 -4.90 3.04 11.81
C LYS A 172 -5.99 2.25 12.53
N PRO A 173 -6.21 0.97 12.17
CA PRO A 173 -5.47 0.22 11.16
C PRO A 173 -6.04 0.39 9.74
N LEU A 174 -5.17 0.33 8.72
CA LEU A 174 -5.57 0.30 7.31
C LEU A 174 -5.47 -1.14 6.80
N LEU A 175 -6.46 -1.56 6.02
CA LEU A 175 -6.44 -2.84 5.32
C LEU A 175 -6.05 -2.61 3.86
N ARG A 176 -5.07 -3.37 3.38
CA ARG A 176 -4.64 -3.35 1.98
C ARG A 176 -5.26 -4.52 1.24
N VAL A 177 -5.82 -4.28 0.06
CA VAL A 177 -6.21 -5.30 -0.91
C VAL A 177 -5.24 -5.23 -2.07
N TYR A 178 -4.62 -6.36 -2.39
CA TYR A 178 -3.68 -6.55 -3.48
C TYR A 178 -4.38 -7.29 -4.61
N VAL A 179 -4.20 -6.79 -5.83
CA VAL A 179 -4.63 -7.44 -7.05
C VAL A 179 -3.40 -7.65 -7.93
N HIS A 180 -3.34 -8.82 -8.57
CA HIS A 180 -2.25 -9.25 -9.46
C HIS A 180 -2.71 -9.24 -10.93
N PRO A 181 -2.63 -8.11 -11.63
CA PRO A 181 -2.83 -8.09 -13.09
C PRO A 181 -1.82 -9.01 -13.78
N ALA A 182 -2.28 -9.77 -14.77
CA ALA A 182 -1.43 -10.66 -15.56
C ALA A 182 -0.37 -9.88 -16.37
N ASP A 183 -0.70 -8.68 -16.83
CA ASP A 183 0.19 -7.74 -17.49
C ASP A 183 -0.35 -6.30 -17.37
N SER A 184 0.29 -5.34 -18.05
CA SER A 184 -0.14 -3.94 -18.03
C SER A 184 -1.43 -3.66 -18.81
N ARG A 185 -1.77 -4.48 -19.81
CA ARG A 185 -3.03 -4.35 -20.57
C ARG A 185 -4.20 -4.84 -19.71
N ALA A 186 -4.02 -5.98 -19.03
CA ALA A 186 -4.95 -6.52 -18.06
C ALA A 186 -5.21 -5.57 -16.87
N ALA A 187 -4.21 -4.77 -16.49
CA ALA A 187 -4.33 -3.84 -15.36
C ALA A 187 -5.44 -2.78 -15.57
N VAL A 188 -5.68 -2.34 -16.80
CA VAL A 188 -6.64 -1.26 -17.12
C VAL A 188 -8.09 -1.67 -16.84
N PRO A 189 -8.66 -2.75 -17.43
CA PRO A 189 -10.04 -3.14 -17.13
C PRO A 189 -10.22 -3.61 -15.68
N LEU A 190 -9.20 -4.24 -15.07
CA LEU A 190 -9.23 -4.60 -13.65
C LEU A 190 -9.33 -3.36 -12.76
N TRP A 191 -8.53 -2.34 -13.05
CA TRP A 191 -8.54 -1.06 -12.36
C TRP A 191 -9.94 -0.44 -12.37
N GLY A 192 -10.53 -0.26 -13.55
CA GLY A 192 -11.86 0.32 -13.66
C GLY A 192 -12.94 -0.48 -12.95
N ARG A 193 -12.88 -1.82 -13.03
CA ARG A 193 -13.84 -2.69 -12.33
C ARG A 193 -13.74 -2.57 -10.82
N VAL A 194 -12.52 -2.55 -10.27
CA VAL A 194 -12.29 -2.39 -8.84
C VAL A 194 -12.81 -1.03 -8.36
N LEU A 195 -12.48 0.05 -9.07
CA LEU A 195 -12.95 1.39 -8.69
C LEU A 195 -14.48 1.48 -8.74
N ARG A 196 -15.11 1.03 -9.82
CA ARG A 196 -16.59 1.02 -9.95
C ARG A 196 -17.23 0.24 -8.82
N ARG A 197 -16.75 -0.97 -8.51
CA ARG A 197 -17.32 -1.77 -7.41
C ARG A 197 -17.21 -1.06 -6.05
N LEU A 198 -16.09 -0.40 -5.78
CA LEU A 198 -15.89 0.32 -4.52
C LEU A 198 -16.80 1.55 -4.43
N GLU A 199 -16.96 2.30 -5.52
CA GLU A 199 -17.87 3.44 -5.58
C GLU A 199 -19.35 3.02 -5.48
N ASP A 200 -19.76 1.96 -6.18
CA ASP A 200 -21.11 1.40 -6.08
C ASP A 200 -21.45 0.95 -4.64
N SER A 201 -20.42 0.50 -3.91
CA SER A 201 -20.54 0.07 -2.52
C SER A 201 -20.33 1.20 -1.50
N GLN A 202 -20.12 2.44 -1.96
CA GLN A 202 -19.84 3.62 -1.13
C GLN A 202 -18.64 3.43 -0.18
N ALA A 203 -17.63 2.70 -0.65
CA ALA A 203 -16.42 2.44 0.11
C ALA A 203 -15.55 3.69 0.20
N ALA A 204 -15.00 3.97 1.38
CA ALA A 204 -13.97 4.99 1.53
C ALA A 204 -12.59 4.37 1.29
N TYR A 205 -11.94 4.78 0.18
CA TYR A 205 -10.70 4.17 -0.25
C TYR A 205 -9.69 5.15 -0.87
N GLN A 206 -8.43 4.70 -0.86
CA GLN A 206 -7.39 5.17 -1.78
C GLN A 206 -6.92 3.97 -2.58
N ALA A 207 -6.65 4.14 -3.87
CA ALA A 207 -6.14 3.04 -4.69
C ALA A 207 -4.92 3.50 -5.49
N LYS A 208 -4.08 2.55 -5.86
CA LYS A 208 -2.98 2.76 -6.78
C LYS A 208 -2.75 1.56 -7.67
N VAL A 209 -2.22 1.81 -8.85
CA VAL A 209 -1.93 0.81 -9.87
C VAL A 209 -0.59 1.14 -10.52
N LEU A 210 0.18 0.12 -10.89
CA LEU A 210 1.44 0.32 -11.60
C LEU A 210 1.19 1.08 -12.89
N SER A 211 2.03 2.08 -13.14
CA SER A 211 1.91 2.99 -14.27
C SER A 211 3.05 2.81 -15.27
N LEU A 212 3.76 1.69 -15.21
CA LEU A 212 4.87 1.35 -16.12
C LEU A 212 4.68 -0.08 -16.64
N PRO A 213 4.57 -0.28 -17.96
CA PRO A 213 4.39 -1.62 -18.51
C PRO A 213 5.47 -2.62 -18.09
N SER A 214 6.74 -2.19 -18.05
CA SER A 214 7.88 -3.02 -17.63
C SER A 214 7.87 -3.42 -16.16
N ALA A 215 7.05 -2.79 -15.33
CA ALA A 215 6.89 -3.17 -13.93
C ALA A 215 5.91 -4.34 -13.74
N HIS A 216 5.17 -4.74 -14.77
CA HIS A 216 4.30 -5.92 -14.74
C HIS A 216 5.04 -7.19 -15.19
N PRO A 217 4.59 -8.38 -14.77
CA PRO A 217 3.57 -8.63 -13.75
C PRO A 217 4.10 -8.43 -12.33
N ARG A 218 3.20 -8.04 -11.42
CA ARG A 218 3.47 -7.93 -9.99
C ARG A 218 2.20 -8.27 -9.19
N ARG A 219 2.37 -9.04 -8.12
CA ARG A 219 1.32 -9.40 -7.16
C ARG A 219 0.74 -8.21 -6.41
N ASP A 220 1.46 -7.09 -6.39
CA ASP A 220 1.05 -5.79 -5.88
C ASP A 220 0.85 -4.76 -7.00
N GLY A 221 0.50 -5.22 -8.19
CA GLY A 221 0.31 -4.38 -9.38
C GLY A 221 -0.85 -3.39 -9.26
N LEU A 222 -1.86 -3.72 -8.44
CA LEU A 222 -2.91 -2.82 -8.00
C LEU A 222 -3.12 -3.01 -6.49
N VAL A 223 -3.21 -1.90 -5.76
CA VAL A 223 -3.39 -1.89 -4.30
C VAL A 223 -4.50 -0.94 -3.92
N VAL A 224 -5.49 -1.41 -3.17
CA VAL A 224 -6.55 -0.61 -2.52
C VAL A 224 -6.27 -0.51 -1.03
N TYR A 225 -6.45 0.67 -0.46
CA TYR A 225 -6.35 0.97 0.95
C TYR A 225 -7.75 1.26 1.49
N LEU A 226 -8.20 0.47 2.46
CA LEU A 226 -9.51 0.57 3.09
C LEU A 226 -9.37 1.02 4.55
N GLY A 227 -10.12 2.04 4.91
CA GLY A 227 -10.27 2.52 6.30
C GLY A 227 -11.23 1.65 7.12
N HIS A 228 -11.32 1.92 8.42
CA HIS A 228 -12.12 1.14 9.39
C HIS A 228 -13.54 0.83 8.93
N GLY A 229 -14.28 1.84 8.46
CA GLY A 229 -15.66 1.68 7.99
C GLY A 229 -15.79 0.87 6.69
N SER A 230 -14.69 0.57 6.00
CA SER A 230 -14.70 0.03 4.64
C SER A 230 -13.92 -1.28 4.49
N TRP A 231 -13.40 -1.88 5.58
CA TRP A 231 -12.62 -3.12 5.49
C TRP A 231 -13.39 -4.29 4.87
N HIS A 232 -14.69 -4.38 5.13
CA HIS A 232 -15.54 -5.47 4.62
C HIS A 232 -15.60 -5.49 3.08
N HIS A 233 -15.40 -4.35 2.41
CA HIS A 233 -15.33 -4.25 0.95
C HIS A 233 -14.12 -4.94 0.32
N CYS A 234 -13.19 -5.51 1.11
CA CYS A 234 -12.16 -6.38 0.55
C CYS A 234 -12.76 -7.63 -0.13
N HIS A 235 -13.91 -8.11 0.36
CA HIS A 235 -14.64 -9.23 -0.25
C HIS A 235 -15.33 -8.81 -1.54
N ASP A 236 -15.87 -7.59 -1.61
CA ASP A 236 -16.45 -7.02 -2.84
C ASP A 236 -15.42 -6.96 -3.98
N VAL A 237 -14.19 -6.57 -3.67
CA VAL A 237 -13.08 -6.58 -4.64
C VAL A 237 -12.76 -8.00 -5.10
N ALA A 238 -12.69 -8.96 -4.18
CA ALA A 238 -12.39 -10.35 -4.51
C ALA A 238 -13.49 -10.99 -5.37
N GLU A 239 -14.77 -10.73 -5.06
CA GLU A 239 -15.93 -11.18 -5.82
C GLU A 239 -15.93 -10.58 -7.23
N ALA A 240 -15.73 -9.27 -7.35
CA ALA A 240 -15.71 -8.58 -8.64
C ALA A 240 -14.62 -9.08 -9.59
N LEU A 241 -13.56 -9.67 -9.06
CA LEU A 241 -12.44 -10.21 -9.83
C LEU A 241 -12.43 -11.73 -9.93
N GLN A 242 -13.44 -12.40 -9.39
CA GLN A 242 -13.54 -13.85 -9.46
C GLN A 242 -13.71 -14.31 -10.91
N ASN A 243 -13.00 -15.38 -11.27
CA ASN A 243 -13.02 -16.02 -12.60
C ASN A 243 -12.55 -15.13 -13.77
N GLN A 244 -11.81 -14.05 -13.50
CA GLN A 244 -11.29 -13.17 -14.53
C GLN A 244 -9.95 -13.68 -15.08
N SER A 245 -9.85 -13.84 -16.40
CA SER A 245 -8.61 -14.25 -17.08
C SER A 245 -7.48 -13.23 -16.94
N ASP A 246 -7.82 -11.96 -16.72
CA ASP A 246 -6.87 -10.84 -16.63
C ASP A 246 -6.11 -10.83 -15.30
N THR A 247 -6.52 -11.67 -14.33
CA THR A 247 -5.88 -11.78 -13.02
C THR A 247 -4.98 -13.01 -12.97
N ALA A 248 -3.68 -12.81 -12.73
CA ALA A 248 -2.76 -13.91 -12.49
C ALA A 248 -2.99 -14.53 -11.10
N ALA A 249 -2.94 -15.85 -10.98
CA ALA A 249 -3.41 -16.55 -9.78
C ALA A 249 -2.55 -16.35 -8.51
N GLY A 250 -1.26 -16.01 -8.65
CA GLY A 250 -0.31 -15.95 -7.54
C GLY A 250 -0.52 -14.76 -6.61
N THR A 251 -0.26 -14.94 -5.31
CA THR A 251 -0.32 -13.89 -4.29
C THR A 251 0.98 -13.84 -3.48
N SER A 252 1.23 -12.74 -2.75
CA SER A 252 2.39 -12.64 -1.87
C SER A 252 2.34 -13.70 -0.77
N VAL A 253 3.49 -14.30 -0.43
CA VAL A 253 3.61 -15.24 0.71
C VAL A 253 3.32 -14.58 2.06
N PHE A 254 3.41 -13.25 2.11
CA PHE A 254 3.15 -12.47 3.31
C PHE A 254 1.67 -12.09 3.45
N ALA A 255 0.86 -12.22 2.40
CA ALA A 255 -0.54 -11.78 2.38
C ALA A 255 -1.51 -12.97 2.49
N ARG A 256 -2.73 -12.72 2.96
CA ARG A 256 -3.80 -13.73 2.98
C ARG A 256 -4.55 -13.68 1.67
N ARG A 257 -4.59 -14.81 0.96
CA ARG A 257 -5.37 -14.94 -0.28
C ARG A 257 -6.87 -14.90 0.03
N LEU A 258 -7.62 -14.11 -0.74
CA LEU A 258 -9.08 -14.12 -0.78
C LEU A 258 -9.62 -14.86 -2.02
N ALA A 259 -8.99 -14.64 -3.17
CA ALA A 259 -9.33 -15.26 -4.45
C ALA A 259 -8.03 -15.45 -5.29
N PRO A 260 -8.04 -16.17 -6.44
CA PRO A 260 -6.89 -16.14 -7.35
C PRO A 260 -6.42 -14.71 -7.65
N GLY A 261 -5.15 -14.40 -7.37
CA GLY A 261 -4.55 -13.08 -7.58
C GLY A 261 -5.06 -11.94 -6.70
N VAL A 262 -5.98 -12.20 -5.77
CA VAL A 262 -6.48 -11.21 -4.81
C VAL A 262 -6.09 -11.61 -3.39
N ALA A 263 -5.43 -10.71 -2.68
CA ALA A 263 -4.98 -10.95 -1.31
C ALA A 263 -5.14 -9.71 -0.44
N ILE A 264 -5.09 -9.89 0.88
CA ILE A 264 -5.15 -8.81 1.84
C ILE A 264 -4.00 -8.83 2.83
N ALA A 265 -3.69 -7.65 3.37
CA ALA A 265 -2.82 -7.52 4.52
C ALA A 265 -3.09 -6.23 5.29
N TRP A 266 -2.86 -6.27 6.59
CA TRP A 266 -2.89 -5.09 7.45
C TRP A 266 -1.63 -4.25 7.27
N GLU A 267 -1.80 -2.93 7.27
CA GLU A 267 -0.70 -1.97 7.32
C GLU A 267 0.28 -2.32 8.45
N PRO A 268 1.60 -2.29 8.21
CA PRO A 268 2.57 -2.52 9.26
C PRO A 268 2.35 -1.63 10.48
N ASP A 269 2.33 -2.26 11.63
CA ASP A 269 2.38 -1.59 12.92
C ASP A 269 3.70 -1.90 13.61
N ASP A 270 4.73 -1.13 13.28
CA ASP A 270 6.08 -1.28 13.85
C ASP A 270 6.67 0.11 14.14
N ALA A 271 6.86 0.40 15.43
CA ALA A 271 7.29 1.73 15.87
C ALA A 271 8.81 1.95 15.74
N ARG A 272 9.60 0.90 15.45
CA ARG A 272 11.06 0.96 15.40
C ARG A 272 11.50 1.90 14.27
N PRO A 273 12.43 2.86 14.50
CA PRO A 273 12.77 3.90 13.52
C PRO A 273 13.12 3.37 12.13
N GLN A 274 13.95 2.32 12.06
CA GLN A 274 14.34 1.62 10.83
C GLN A 274 13.21 0.99 10.01
N MET A 275 12.03 0.80 10.60
CA MET A 275 10.89 0.10 10.01
C MET A 275 9.77 1.06 9.62
N ARG A 276 9.88 2.35 10.01
CA ARG A 276 8.92 3.39 9.67
C ARG A 276 9.00 3.72 8.18
N GLY A 277 7.85 3.97 7.57
CA GLY A 277 7.75 4.38 6.16
C GLY A 277 7.97 3.27 5.13
N LEU A 278 8.29 2.05 5.55
CA LEU A 278 8.39 0.90 4.65
C LEU A 278 6.99 0.49 4.14
N SER A 279 6.92 0.07 2.89
CA SER A 279 5.73 -0.62 2.39
C SER A 279 5.53 -1.95 3.15
N PHE A 280 4.32 -2.50 3.12
CA PHE A 280 4.03 -3.79 3.76
C PHE A 280 5.02 -4.89 3.36
N GLY A 281 5.21 -5.12 2.05
CA GLY A 281 6.16 -6.13 1.59
C GLY A 281 7.59 -5.86 2.02
N GLN A 282 8.03 -4.60 1.94
CA GLN A 282 9.37 -4.19 2.38
C GLN A 282 9.55 -4.42 3.88
N HIS A 283 8.53 -4.14 4.69
CA HIS A 283 8.56 -4.37 6.12
C HIS A 283 8.74 -5.86 6.46
N ARG A 284 7.87 -6.72 5.92
CA ARG A 284 7.94 -8.18 6.18
C ARG A 284 9.28 -8.77 5.72
N ALA A 285 9.74 -8.37 4.54
CA ALA A 285 11.02 -8.80 4.00
C ALA A 285 12.22 -8.30 4.83
N ALA A 286 12.22 -7.02 5.25
CA ALA A 286 13.30 -6.44 6.04
C ALA A 286 13.42 -7.08 7.43
N VAL A 287 12.30 -7.43 8.08
CA VAL A 287 12.33 -8.15 9.36
C VAL A 287 13.03 -9.49 9.22
N LEU A 288 12.68 -10.28 8.20
CA LEU A 288 13.29 -11.60 7.97
C LEU A 288 14.75 -11.50 7.53
N ALA A 289 15.08 -10.57 6.63
CA ALA A 289 16.46 -10.36 6.18
C ALA A 289 17.40 -10.05 7.34
N ARG A 290 16.96 -9.17 8.25
CA ARG A 290 17.74 -8.83 9.46
C ARG A 290 17.91 -10.02 10.38
N ALA A 291 16.85 -10.79 10.61
CA ALA A 291 16.94 -11.99 11.44
C ALA A 291 17.91 -13.02 10.85
N LEU A 292 17.85 -13.25 9.53
CA LEU A 292 18.75 -14.14 8.79
C LEU A 292 20.22 -13.73 8.93
N VAL A 293 20.54 -12.47 8.66
CA VAL A 293 21.93 -11.98 8.71
C VAL A 293 22.47 -11.97 10.14
N ARG A 294 21.67 -11.55 11.13
CA ARG A 294 22.09 -11.46 12.54
C ARG A 294 22.28 -12.81 13.20
N ALA A 295 21.54 -13.84 12.79
CA ALA A 295 21.73 -15.18 13.31
C ALA A 295 23.14 -15.71 13.02
N GLY A 296 23.82 -15.21 11.97
CA GLY A 296 25.16 -15.66 11.58
C GLY A 296 25.21 -17.13 11.15
N GLN A 297 24.05 -17.76 10.96
CA GLN A 297 23.87 -19.15 10.57
C GLN A 297 23.48 -19.24 9.10
N ARG A 298 23.77 -20.39 8.47
CA ARG A 298 23.41 -20.62 7.07
C ARG A 298 21.91 -20.51 6.84
N HIS A 299 21.11 -21.02 7.76
CA HIS A 299 19.65 -20.97 7.72
C HIS A 299 19.11 -20.45 9.05
N LEU A 300 18.00 -19.71 9.01
CA LEU A 300 17.32 -19.25 10.20
C LEU A 300 16.35 -20.33 10.69
N SER A 301 16.46 -20.73 11.95
CA SER A 301 15.52 -21.71 12.52
C SER A 301 14.10 -21.11 12.61
N PRO A 302 13.03 -21.94 12.48
CA PRO A 302 11.66 -21.47 12.58
C PRO A 302 11.36 -20.72 13.89
N ALA A 303 11.96 -21.16 15.01
CA ALA A 303 11.80 -20.52 16.31
C ALA A 303 12.34 -19.09 16.32
N ARG A 304 13.54 -18.87 15.76
CA ARG A 304 14.19 -17.54 15.70
C ARG A 304 13.51 -16.62 14.72
N ALA A 305 13.01 -17.15 13.60
CA ALA A 305 12.17 -16.38 12.70
C ALA A 305 10.87 -15.92 13.38
N ALA A 306 10.21 -16.83 14.11
CA ALA A 306 8.97 -16.51 14.81
C ALA A 306 9.19 -15.47 15.93
N GLU A 307 10.33 -15.51 16.62
CA GLU A 307 10.73 -14.48 17.59
C GLU A 307 10.89 -13.11 16.91
N ALA A 308 11.69 -13.02 15.85
CA ALA A 308 11.91 -11.77 15.11
C ALA A 308 10.62 -11.16 14.52
N LEU A 309 9.70 -12.01 14.05
CA LEU A 309 8.38 -11.60 13.58
C LEU A 309 7.54 -11.03 14.73
N ARG A 310 7.51 -11.68 15.90
CA ARG A 310 6.77 -11.18 17.08
C ARG A 310 7.34 -9.86 17.60
N GLU A 311 8.66 -9.70 17.63
CA GLU A 311 9.31 -8.42 17.95
C GLU A 311 8.89 -7.29 17.00
N ALA A 312 8.59 -7.64 15.74
CA ALA A 312 8.05 -6.72 14.74
C ALA A 312 6.52 -6.56 14.81
N ARG A 313 5.88 -7.14 15.84
CA ARG A 313 4.41 -7.24 15.98
C ARG A 313 3.73 -7.93 14.80
N ILE A 314 4.41 -8.85 14.13
CA ILE A 314 3.85 -9.70 13.06
C ILE A 314 3.41 -11.03 13.66
N ASP A 315 2.24 -11.52 13.26
CA ASP A 315 1.82 -12.88 13.60
C ASP A 315 2.60 -13.91 12.74
N PRO A 316 3.44 -14.78 13.34
CA PRO A 316 4.24 -15.73 12.56
C PRO A 316 3.42 -16.79 11.83
N LEU A 317 2.20 -17.08 12.30
CA LEU A 317 1.28 -18.03 11.67
C LEU A 317 0.38 -17.35 10.63
N ALA A 318 0.29 -16.02 10.67
CA ALA A 318 -0.54 -15.21 9.80
C ALA A 318 0.18 -13.90 9.44
N PRO A 319 1.23 -13.92 8.60
CA PRO A 319 2.09 -12.74 8.36
C PRO A 319 1.37 -11.53 7.73
N TYR A 320 0.17 -11.76 7.21
CA TYR A 320 -0.70 -10.72 6.66
C TYR A 320 -1.23 -9.76 7.73
N ARG A 321 -1.21 -10.17 9.00
CA ARG A 321 -1.70 -9.37 10.13
C ARG A 321 -0.61 -9.03 11.13
N ASN A 322 -0.83 -7.94 11.85
CA ASN A 322 -0.07 -7.64 13.05
C ASN A 322 -0.69 -8.41 14.23
N THR A 323 0.05 -8.60 15.32
CA THR A 323 -0.45 -9.29 16.51
C THR A 323 -1.70 -8.63 17.09
N GLY A 324 -1.76 -7.28 17.03
CA GLY A 324 -2.90 -6.47 17.44
C GLY A 324 -3.88 -6.08 16.33
N SER A 325 -3.77 -6.65 15.12
CA SER A 325 -4.74 -6.37 14.07
C SER A 325 -6.14 -6.87 14.44
N PRO A 326 -7.21 -6.14 14.05
CA PRO A 326 -8.59 -6.60 14.18
C PRO A 326 -8.79 -8.00 13.61
N ARG A 327 -9.75 -8.72 14.17
CA ARG A 327 -10.25 -9.95 13.53
C ARG A 327 -11.06 -9.53 12.31
N GLU A 328 -10.85 -10.22 11.21
CA GLU A 328 -11.72 -10.09 10.05
C GLU A 328 -13.00 -10.84 10.41
N ASP A 329 -14.16 -10.17 10.36
CA ASP A 329 -15.44 -10.86 10.50
C ASP A 329 -15.58 -11.82 9.32
N THR A 330 -15.30 -13.10 9.54
CA THR A 330 -15.46 -14.17 8.54
C THR A 330 -16.90 -14.65 8.43
N THR A 331 -17.85 -14.00 9.11
CA THR A 331 -19.28 -14.33 9.07
C THR A 331 -19.99 -13.46 8.03
N ASN A 332 -19.98 -13.91 6.77
CA ASN A 332 -21.13 -13.86 5.86
C ASN A 332 -20.76 -14.44 4.48
N VAL A 333 -20.56 -15.76 4.43
CA VAL A 333 -20.80 -16.56 3.22
C VAL A 333 -21.41 -17.90 3.65
N SER A 334 -22.69 -17.87 4.05
CA SER A 334 -23.55 -19.06 4.13
C SER A 334 -24.99 -18.58 4.16
N GLY A 335 -25.61 -18.48 2.98
CA GLY A 335 -27.01 -18.10 2.86
C GLY A 335 -27.42 -17.96 1.40
N GLY A 336 -27.78 -19.07 0.78
CA GLY A 336 -28.31 -19.07 -0.59
C GLY A 336 -28.39 -20.45 -1.23
N GLY A 337 -28.79 -21.46 -0.46
CA GLY A 337 -29.17 -22.78 -0.97
C GLY A 337 -30.57 -23.09 -0.49
N SER A 338 -31.55 -22.84 -1.34
CA SER A 338 -32.90 -23.41 -1.31
C SER A 338 -33.37 -23.50 -2.74
#